data_AF-A0A529X737-F1
#
_entry.id   AF-A0A529X737-F1
#
_cell.length_a   1.000
_cell.length_b   1.000
_cell.length_c   1.000
_cell.angle_alpha   90.00
_cell.angle_beta   90.00
_cell.angle_gamma   90.00
#
_symmetry.space_group_name_H-M   'P 1'
#
loop_
_entity.id
_entity.type
_entity.pdbx_description
1 polymer ?
#
loop_
_entity_poly.entity_id
_entity_poly.type
_entity_poly.pdbx_seq_one_letter_code
_entity_poly.pdbx_strand_id
1 'polypeptide(L)'
;WNAAHFKNADYDALLVEYGKARDLQTQRIAAGKIQTLLLDETPEIISYFSQYSRIASAKVEGVRFTAISHLLLDRVSFVQA
;
A
#
# COMPACT_ATOMS: atom_id res chain seq x y z
N TRP A 1 6.22 13.33 2.21
CA TRP A 1 6.97 12.30 1.47
C TRP A 1 6.66 12.45 -0.02
N ASN A 2 7.41 13.28 -0.75
CA ASN A 2 7.23 13.47 -2.20
C ASN A 2 8.62 13.55 -2.85
N ALA A 3 9.17 12.39 -3.20
CA ALA A 3 10.49 12.28 -3.83
C ALA A 3 10.49 12.70 -5.31
N ALA A 4 9.33 12.62 -5.97
CA ALA A 4 9.15 13.06 -7.35
C ALA A 4 9.16 14.59 -7.50
N HIS A 5 9.11 15.34 -6.39
CA HIS A 5 8.88 16.79 -6.40
C HIS A 5 7.63 17.19 -7.21
N PHE A 6 6.66 16.27 -7.33
CA PHE A 6 5.47 16.45 -8.15
C PHE A 6 4.55 17.50 -7.52
N LYS A 7 4.16 18.50 -8.31
CA LYS A 7 3.28 19.60 -7.87
C LYS A 7 2.21 19.83 -8.93
N ASN A 8 1.01 19.36 -8.67
CA ASN A 8 -0.13 19.44 -9.58
C ASN A 8 -1.40 19.75 -8.78
N ALA A 9 -2.07 20.87 -9.09
CA ALA A 9 -3.23 21.33 -8.33
C ALA A 9 -4.46 20.43 -8.53
N ASP A 10 -4.60 19.78 -9.69
CA ASP A 10 -5.69 18.86 -9.97
C ASP A 10 -5.52 17.58 -9.16
N TYR A 11 -4.28 17.07 -9.04
CA TYR A 11 -3.96 15.96 -8.15
C TYR A 11 -4.35 16.26 -6.69
N ASP A 12 -3.97 17.44 -6.19
CA ASP A 12 -4.28 17.86 -4.81
C ASP A 12 -5.79 17.95 -4.58
N ALA A 13 -6.55 18.48 -5.55
CA ALA A 13 -8.01 18.55 -5.46
C ALA A 13 -8.66 17.15 -5.44
N LEU A 14 -8.17 16.22 -6.26
CA LEU A 14 -8.64 14.84 -6.29
C LEU A 14 -8.33 14.09 -4.99
N LEU A 15 -7.17 14.33 -4.36
CA LEU A 15 -6.86 13.77 -3.04
C LEU A 15 -7.85 14.24 -1.96
N VAL A 16 -8.25 15.52 -2.00
CA VAL A 16 -9.27 16.05 -1.09
C VAL A 16 -10.63 15.39 -1.33
N GLU A 17 -11.03 15.16 -2.59
CA GLU A 17 -12.26 14.42 -2.94
C GLU A 17 -12.21 12.99 -2.38
N TYR A 18 -11.11 12.27 -2.63
CA TYR A 18 -10.89 10.91 -2.12
C TYR A 18 -10.98 10.84 -0.59
N GLY A 19 -10.36 11.79 0.13
CA GLY A 19 -10.37 11.84 1.60
C GLY A 19 -11.73 12.21 2.21
N LYS A 20 -12.59 12.91 1.46
CA LYS A 20 -13.95 13.26 1.89
C LYS A 20 -14.97 12.16 1.62
N ALA A 21 -14.70 11.24 0.69
CA ALA A 21 -15.59 10.14 0.34
C ALA A 21 -15.96 9.31 1.58
N ARG A 22 -17.26 9.01 1.74
CA ARG A 22 -17.80 8.26 2.90
C ARG A 22 -18.27 6.86 2.56
N ASP A 23 -18.32 6.52 1.28
CA ASP A 23 -18.65 5.19 0.77
C ASP A 23 -17.56 4.70 -0.18
N LEU A 24 -17.48 3.37 -0.33
CA LEU A 24 -16.44 2.72 -1.12
C LEU A 24 -16.54 3.00 -2.62
N GLN A 25 -17.75 3.23 -3.14
CA GLN A 25 -17.93 3.48 -4.57
C GLN A 25 -17.36 4.85 -4.94
N THR A 26 -17.73 5.90 -4.20
CA THR A 26 -17.22 7.26 -4.40
C THR A 26 -15.70 7.30 -4.21
N GLN A 27 -15.18 6.60 -3.20
CA GLN A 27 -13.75 6.51 -2.95
C GLN A 27 -12.99 5.84 -4.11
N ARG A 28 -13.54 4.76 -4.69
CA ARG A 28 -12.95 4.09 -5.87
C ARG A 28 -12.97 4.97 -7.12
N ILE A 29 -14.03 5.74 -7.33
CA ILE A 29 -14.12 6.68 -8.46
C ILE A 29 -13.03 7.75 -8.35
N ALA A 30 -12.89 8.36 -7.18
CA ALA A 30 -11.83 9.35 -6.94
C ALA A 30 -10.43 8.73 -7.10
N ALA A 31 -10.20 7.52 -6.57
CA ALA A 31 -8.94 6.80 -6.76
C ALA A 31 -8.61 6.54 -8.23
N GLY A 32 -9.61 6.16 -9.03
CA GLY A 32 -9.44 5.94 -10.47
C GLY A 32 -8.97 7.21 -11.18
N LYS A 33 -9.60 8.36 -10.90
CA LYS A 33 -9.18 9.66 -11.46
C LYS A 33 -7.73 10.00 -11.09
N ILE A 34 -7.35 9.78 -9.82
CA ILE A 34 -5.97 10.01 -9.35
C ILE A 34 -4.99 9.11 -10.12
N GLN A 35 -5.30 7.83 -10.24
CA GLN A 35 -4.44 6.86 -10.93
C GLN A 35 -4.26 7.22 -12.41
N THR A 36 -5.33 7.61 -13.10
CA THR A 36 -5.25 8.05 -14.50
C THR A 36 -4.36 9.29 -14.65
N LEU A 37 -4.58 10.32 -13.82
CA LEU A 37 -3.74 11.53 -13.85
C LEU A 37 -2.26 11.21 -13.60
N LEU A 38 -1.96 10.33 -12.63
CA LEU A 38 -0.58 9.92 -12.35
C LEU A 38 0.05 9.10 -13.49
N LEU A 39 -0.75 8.33 -14.23
CA LEU A 39 -0.25 7.63 -15.42
C LEU A 39 0.06 8.62 -16.56
N ASP A 40 -0.78 9.64 -16.76
CA ASP A 40 -0.58 10.64 -17.80
C ASP A 40 0.64 11.53 -17.51
N GLU A 41 0.77 12.00 -16.28
CA GLU A 41 1.86 12.90 -15.87
C GLU A 41 3.17 12.13 -15.54
N THR A 42 3.08 10.83 -15.30
CA THR A 42 4.19 9.90 -14.98
C THR A 42 5.22 10.48 -13.97
N PRO A 43 4.81 10.94 -12.78
CA PRO A 43 5.78 11.41 -11.77
C PRO A 43 6.57 10.26 -11.13
N GLU A 44 6.10 9.02 -11.25
CA GLU A 44 6.76 7.79 -10.82
C GLU A 44 6.37 6.65 -11.77
N ILE A 45 7.27 5.67 -11.94
CA ILE A 45 7.00 4.44 -12.70
C ILE A 45 7.01 3.25 -11.73
N ILE A 46 5.86 2.60 -11.58
CA ILE A 46 5.74 1.32 -10.85
C ILE A 46 5.99 0.18 -11.83
N SER A 47 7.21 -0.36 -11.82
CA SER A 47 7.63 -1.39 -12.78
C SER A 47 7.09 -2.79 -12.46
N TYR A 48 6.80 -3.09 -11.18
CA TYR A 48 6.22 -4.36 -10.75
C TYR A 48 5.56 -4.25 -9.37
N PHE A 49 4.64 -5.17 -9.07
CA PHE A 49 4.11 -5.38 -7.72
C PHE A 49 4.85 -6.54 -7.05
N SER A 50 5.48 -6.26 -5.90
CA SER A 50 6.29 -7.25 -5.19
C SER A 50 5.43 -8.36 -4.58
N GLN A 51 5.81 -9.61 -4.82
CA GLN A 51 5.32 -10.73 -4.02
C GLN A 51 6.16 -10.87 -2.76
N TYR A 52 5.53 -10.69 -1.60
CA TYR A 52 6.22 -10.79 -0.32
C TYR A 52 6.21 -12.22 0.20
N SER A 53 7.39 -12.85 0.19
CA SER A 53 7.64 -14.12 0.86
C SER A 53 8.47 -13.88 2.13
N ARG A 54 8.09 -14.53 3.23
CA ARG A 54 8.85 -14.52 4.48
C ARG A 54 9.28 -15.94 4.80
N ILE A 55 10.55 -16.12 5.14
CA ILE A 55 11.11 -17.40 5.53
C ILE A 55 11.28 -17.38 7.05
N ALA A 56 10.74 -18.40 7.72
CA ALA A 56 10.89 -18.61 9.15
C ALA A 56 11.51 -19.99 9.41
N SER A 57 12.17 -20.15 10.56
CA SER A 57 12.70 -21.45 10.97
C SER A 57 11.55 -22.43 11.20
N ALA A 58 11.71 -23.70 10.81
CA ALA A 58 10.75 -24.75 11.15
C ALA A 58 10.66 -25.03 12.67
N LYS A 59 11.58 -24.46 13.47
CA LYS A 59 11.59 -24.56 14.93
C LYS A 59 10.71 -23.52 15.62
N VAL A 60 10.14 -22.57 14.87
CA VAL A 60 9.27 -21.52 15.42
C VAL A 60 7.90 -21.58 14.80
N GLU A 61 6.89 -21.28 15.60
CA GLU A 61 5.50 -21.19 15.17
C GLU A 61 4.89 -19.84 15.58
N GLY A 62 3.72 -19.52 15.02
CA GLY A 62 2.99 -18.29 15.36
C GLY A 62 3.50 -17.01 14.68
N VAL A 63 4.51 -17.09 13.81
CA VAL A 63 4.98 -15.95 13.01
C VAL A 63 3.88 -15.51 12.04
N ARG A 64 3.47 -14.25 12.10
CA ARG A 64 2.50 -13.68 11.16
C ARG A 64 3.11 -12.49 10.44
N PHE A 65 2.71 -12.29 9.19
CA PHE A 65 3.05 -11.12 8.42
C PHE A 65 1.81 -10.56 7.73
N THR A 66 1.85 -9.29 7.37
CA THR A 66 0.75 -8.60 6.68
C THR A 66 1.15 -8.25 5.26
N ALA A 67 0.16 -7.97 4.40
CA ALA A 67 0.39 -7.50 3.03
C ALA A 67 1.08 -6.12 2.94
N ILE A 68 1.27 -5.43 4.08
CA ILE A 68 1.95 -4.13 4.19
C ILE A 68 3.27 -4.24 4.96
N SER A 69 3.94 -5.39 4.85
CA SER A 69 5.30 -5.64 5.36
C SER A 69 5.48 -5.66 6.88
N HIS A 70 4.43 -5.61 7.69
CA HIS A 70 4.57 -5.87 9.13
C HIS A 70 4.93 -7.33 9.40
N LEU A 71 5.86 -7.55 10.32
CA LEU A 71 6.19 -8.84 10.93
C LEU A 71 5.70 -8.83 12.38
N LEU A 72 4.73 -9.67 12.70
CA LEU A 72 4.09 -9.73 14.01
C LEU A 72 4.64 -10.91 14.80
N LEU A 73 5.20 -10.62 15.98
CA LEU A 73 5.88 -11.58 16.84
C LEU A 73 5.14 -11.84 18.16
N ASP A 74 3.95 -11.25 18.34
CA ASP A 74 3.14 -11.30 19.57
C ASP A 74 2.68 -12.71 19.97
N ARG A 75 2.81 -13.69 19.08
CA ARG A 75 2.38 -15.08 19.27
C ARG A 75 3.49 -16.08 18.97
N VAL A 76 4.73 -15.62 18.82
CA VAL A 76 5.83 -16.47 18.40
C VAL A 76 6.35 -17.29 19.57
N SER A 77 6.56 -18.59 19.34
CA SER A 77 7.18 -19.50 20.30
C SER A 77 8.01 -20.57 19.59
N PHE A 78 8.77 -21.36 20.35
CA PHE A 78 9.43 -22.56 19.82
C PHE A 78 8.44 -23.72 19.76
N VAL A 79 8.47 -24.47 18.67
CA VAL A 79 7.70 -25.73 18.53
C VAL A 79 8.18 -26.71 19.61
N GLN A 80 7.26 -27.26 20.41
CA GLN A 80 7.58 -28.32 21.37
C GLN A 80 7.89 -29.63 20.62
N ALA A 81 8.90 -30.35 21.11
CA ALA A 81 9.38 -31.61 20.52
C ALA A 81 8.40 -32.77 20.75
#